data_AF-X1DRZ6-F1
#
_entry.id   AF-X1DRZ6-F1
#
_cell.length_a   1.000
_cell.length_b   1.000
_cell.length_c   1.000
_cell.angle_alpha   90.00
_cell.angle_beta   90.00
_cell.angle_gamma   90.00
#
_symmetry.space_group_name_H-M   'P 1'
#
loop_
_entity.id
_entity.type
_entity.pdbx_description
1 polymer ?
#
loop_
_entity_poly.entity_id
_entity_poly.type
_entity_poly.pdbx_seq_one_letter_code
_entity_poly.pdbx_strand_id
1 'polypeptide(L)'
;MLGDGALGGKCIENGCIPAKAMIYAAKIYKTALNAEKFGVEIKDIKLNFKKVLEYTNKLVRDAISDNEKQLAGFKNIDFIKQKGHCISDSSVEVGNEVHTTDNILISTGTKPFIPPIEGIGDVDYLTHETIFNIEKIP
;
A
#
# COMPACT_ATOMS: atom_id res chain seq x y z
N MET A 1 -1.55 -12.42 -16.42
CA MET A 1 -1.88 -11.37 -15.44
C MET A 1 -1.13 -10.11 -15.84
N LEU A 2 -1.76 -8.94 -15.75
CA LEU A 2 -1.16 -7.64 -16.09
C LEU A 2 -1.40 -6.63 -14.97
N GLY A 3 -0.45 -5.71 -14.77
CA GLY A 3 -0.55 -4.62 -13.80
C GLY A 3 0.76 -3.85 -13.65
N ASP A 4 0.67 -2.56 -13.38
CA ASP A 4 1.82 -1.65 -13.29
C ASP A 4 2.31 -1.39 -11.85
N GLY A 5 1.50 -1.72 -10.85
CA GLY A 5 1.81 -1.54 -9.43
C GLY A 5 2.56 -2.71 -8.78
N ALA A 6 2.76 -2.61 -7.48
CA ALA A 6 3.30 -3.70 -6.67
C ALA A 6 2.35 -4.91 -6.63
N LEU A 7 2.91 -6.12 -6.61
CA LEU A 7 2.13 -7.35 -6.47
C LEU A 7 1.43 -7.41 -5.10
N GLY A 8 0.11 -7.63 -5.14
CA GLY A 8 -0.78 -7.51 -3.99
C GLY A 8 -1.57 -6.19 -3.94
N GLY A 9 -1.27 -5.26 -4.83
CA GLY A 9 -2.02 -4.01 -5.01
C GLY A 9 -1.99 -3.09 -3.78
N LYS A 10 -2.98 -2.19 -3.72
CA LYS A 10 -3.06 -1.12 -2.70
C LYS A 10 -3.04 -1.64 -1.27
N CYS A 11 -3.64 -2.81 -1.02
CA CYS A 11 -3.69 -3.42 0.32
C CYS A 11 -2.30 -3.56 0.94
N ILE A 12 -1.31 -3.94 0.11
CA ILE A 12 0.08 -4.14 0.53
C ILE A 12 0.85 -2.82 0.52
N GLU A 13 0.74 -2.05 -0.57
CA GLU A 13 1.60 -0.89 -0.81
C GLU A 13 1.24 0.31 0.07
N ASN A 14 -0.04 0.68 0.11
CA ASN A 14 -0.51 1.93 0.70
C ASN A 14 -1.91 1.80 1.31
N GLY A 15 -2.17 0.64 1.90
CA GLY A 15 -3.48 0.28 2.43
C GLY A 15 -3.35 -0.39 3.79
N CYS A 16 -3.81 -1.64 3.87
CA CYS A 16 -3.89 -2.37 5.13
C CYS A 16 -2.53 -2.56 5.80
N ILE A 17 -1.52 -3.05 5.08
CA ILE A 17 -0.22 -3.37 5.69
C ILE A 17 0.40 -2.14 6.37
N PRO A 18 0.60 -1.00 5.67
CA PRO A 18 1.21 0.16 6.32
C PRO A 18 0.30 0.78 7.39
N ALA A 19 -1.03 0.81 7.16
CA ALA A 19 -1.96 1.32 8.16
C ALA A 19 -1.89 0.54 9.48
N LYS A 20 -1.93 -0.80 9.42
CA LYS A 20 -1.93 -1.64 10.62
C LYS A 20 -0.55 -1.64 11.30
N ALA A 21 0.53 -1.53 10.54
CA ALA A 21 1.88 -1.35 11.11
C ALA A 21 1.98 -0.04 11.93
N MET A 22 1.51 1.08 11.38
CA MET A 22 1.50 2.36 12.08
C MET A 22 0.57 2.36 13.29
N ILE A 23 -0.65 1.81 13.16
CA ILE A 23 -1.60 1.66 14.27
C ILE A 23 -0.99 0.81 15.40
N TYR A 24 -0.27 -0.25 15.06
CA TYR A 24 0.38 -1.09 16.05
C TYR A 24 1.51 -0.35 16.78
N ALA A 25 2.37 0.38 16.06
CA ALA A 25 3.39 1.22 16.68
C ALA A 25 2.77 2.29 17.60
N ALA A 26 1.69 2.93 17.17
CA ALA A 26 0.93 3.89 17.98
C ALA A 26 0.31 3.22 19.23
N LYS A 27 -0.21 1.99 19.10
CA LYS A 27 -0.73 1.20 20.23
C LYS A 27 0.37 0.90 21.25
N ILE A 28 1.57 0.52 20.82
CA ILE A 28 2.71 0.30 21.71
C ILE A 28 3.05 1.60 22.46
N TYR A 29 3.19 2.71 21.74
CA TYR A 29 3.50 4.00 22.34
C TYR A 29 2.44 4.42 23.37
N LYS A 30 1.15 4.31 23.01
CA LYS A 30 0.03 4.57 23.93
C LYS A 30 0.06 3.65 25.15
N THR A 31 0.42 2.38 24.97
CA THR A 31 0.50 1.41 26.07
C THR A 31 1.60 1.79 27.05
N ALA A 32 2.79 2.16 26.55
CA ALA A 32 3.88 2.66 27.37
C ALA A 32 3.47 3.90 28.17
N LEU A 33 2.82 4.88 27.52
CA LEU A 33 2.34 6.10 28.18
C LEU A 33 1.34 5.84 29.32
N ASN A 34 0.61 4.74 29.24
CA ASN A 34 -0.44 4.38 30.21
C ASN A 34 -0.05 3.19 31.09
N ALA A 35 1.25 2.88 31.19
CA ALA A 35 1.73 1.66 31.86
C ALA A 35 1.59 1.75 33.40
N GLU A 36 1.62 2.95 33.96
CA GLU A 36 1.57 3.19 35.42
C GLU A 36 0.28 2.64 36.06
N LYS A 37 -0.86 2.69 35.37
CA LYS A 37 -2.14 2.13 35.85
C LYS A 37 -2.10 0.60 36.06
N PHE A 38 -1.07 -0.05 35.54
CA PHE A 38 -0.81 -1.48 35.72
C PHE A 38 0.38 -1.74 36.65
N GLY A 39 0.85 -0.73 37.38
CA GLY A 39 2.00 -0.81 38.27
C GLY A 39 3.36 -0.81 37.55
N VAL A 40 3.41 -0.39 36.29
CA VAL A 40 4.66 -0.34 35.51
C VAL A 40 5.09 1.12 35.32
N GLU A 41 6.18 1.50 35.98
CA GLU A 41 6.76 2.84 35.87
C GLU A 41 7.78 2.92 34.73
N ILE A 42 7.60 3.87 33.81
CA ILE A 42 8.51 4.11 32.68
C ILE A 42 8.80 5.61 32.62
N LYS A 43 10.08 5.98 32.67
CA LYS A 43 10.54 7.37 32.52
C LYS A 43 10.92 7.66 31.06
N ASP A 44 10.73 8.90 30.62
CA ASP A 44 11.21 9.44 29.32
C ASP A 44 10.73 8.70 28.06
N ILE A 45 9.43 8.40 27.98
CA ILE A 45 8.85 7.75 26.79
C ILE A 45 8.91 8.68 25.57
N LYS A 46 9.69 8.31 24.56
CA LYS A 46 9.86 9.07 23.31
C LYS A 46 9.45 8.25 22.09
N LEU A 47 8.72 8.87 21.18
CA LEU A 47 8.40 8.29 19.87
C LEU A 47 9.46 8.68 18.85
N ASN A 48 10.17 7.70 18.29
CA ASN A 48 11.04 7.93 17.14
C ASN A 48 10.25 7.62 15.85
N PHE A 49 9.65 8.65 15.25
CA PHE A 49 8.79 8.48 14.08
C PHE A 49 9.55 7.93 12.87
N LYS A 50 10.81 8.32 12.67
CA LYS A 50 11.66 7.76 11.60
C LYS A 50 11.78 6.24 11.71
N LYS A 51 11.97 5.69 12.92
CA LYS A 51 12.00 4.24 13.13
C LYS A 51 10.63 3.58 12.89
N VAL A 52 9.52 4.28 13.14
CA VAL A 52 8.17 3.77 12.82
C VAL A 52 7.99 3.66 11.30
N LEU A 53 8.45 4.66 10.54
CA LEU A 53 8.44 4.62 9.08
C LEU A 53 9.34 3.50 8.54
N GLU A 54 10.55 3.35 9.06
CA GLU A 54 11.48 2.27 8.68
C GLU A 54 10.87 0.88 8.92
N TYR A 55 10.24 0.67 10.08
CA TYR A 55 9.51 -0.56 10.42
C TYR A 55 8.35 -0.81 9.45
N THR A 56 7.54 0.20 9.20
CA THR A 56 6.38 0.13 8.30
C THR A 56 6.82 -0.23 6.87
N ASN A 57 7.80 0.49 6.34
CA ASN A 57 8.33 0.29 4.99
C ASN A 57 9.00 -1.07 4.84
N LYS A 58 9.64 -1.59 5.90
CA LYS A 58 10.19 -2.96 5.89
C LYS A 58 9.07 -3.98 5.70
N LEU A 59 7.98 -3.90 6.45
CA LEU A 59 6.85 -4.83 6.32
C LEU A 59 6.20 -4.80 4.93
N VAL A 60 6.06 -3.61 4.35
CA VAL A 60 5.57 -3.46 2.97
C VAL A 60 6.50 -4.15 1.98
N ARG A 61 7.81 -3.90 2.05
CA ARG A 61 8.80 -4.54 1.16
C ARG A 61 8.81 -6.06 1.30
N ASP A 62 8.78 -6.56 2.53
CA ASP A 62 8.77 -8.00 2.80
C ASP A 62 7.52 -8.65 2.19
N ALA A 63 6.34 -8.04 2.38
CA ALA A 63 5.08 -8.54 1.82
C ALA A 63 5.05 -8.52 0.28
N ILE A 64 5.60 -7.49 -0.36
CA ILE A 64 5.74 -7.43 -1.82
C ILE A 64 6.67 -8.55 -2.30
N SER A 65 7.84 -8.71 -1.66
CA SER A 65 8.81 -9.74 -2.01
C SER A 65 8.23 -11.15 -1.86
N ASP A 66 7.43 -11.40 -0.83
CA ASP A 66 6.80 -12.70 -0.63
C ASP A 66 5.71 -12.98 -1.67
N ASN A 67 4.94 -11.97 -2.08
CA ASN A 67 4.00 -12.11 -3.20
C ASN A 67 4.72 -12.37 -4.54
N GLU A 68 5.85 -11.69 -4.79
CA GLU A 68 6.69 -11.93 -5.98
C GLU A 68 7.22 -13.37 -6.02
N LYS A 69 7.73 -13.87 -4.89
CA LYS A 69 8.19 -15.28 -4.77
C LYS A 69 7.06 -16.27 -4.98
N GLN A 70 5.88 -16.00 -4.40
CA GLN A 70 4.71 -16.86 -4.58
C GLN A 70 4.29 -16.89 -6.05
N LEU A 71 4.25 -15.73 -6.71
CA LEU A 71 3.90 -15.63 -8.13
C LEU A 71 4.87 -16.43 -9.00
N ALA A 72 6.18 -16.31 -8.75
CA ALA A 72 7.22 -17.05 -9.47
C ALA A 72 7.11 -18.59 -9.29
N GLY A 73 6.41 -19.06 -8.26
CA GLY A 73 6.13 -20.48 -8.05
C GLY A 73 5.04 -21.06 -8.97
N PHE A 74 4.21 -20.21 -9.59
CA PHE A 74 3.18 -20.65 -10.53
C PHE A 74 3.75 -20.81 -11.94
N LYS A 75 3.59 -22.00 -12.52
CA LYS A 75 4.12 -22.31 -13.87
C LYS A 75 3.22 -21.86 -15.02
N ASN A 76 1.98 -21.50 -14.72
CA ASN A 76 0.92 -21.23 -15.69
C ASN A 76 0.42 -19.78 -15.61
N ILE A 77 1.19 -18.89 -15.01
CA ILE A 77 0.85 -17.47 -14.88
C ILE A 77 2.00 -16.64 -15.45
N ASP A 78 1.74 -16.00 -16.59
CA ASP A 78 2.60 -14.93 -17.09
C ASP A 78 2.21 -13.61 -16.41
N PHE A 79 3.20 -12.88 -15.91
CA PHE A 79 2.98 -11.56 -15.33
C PHE A 79 3.65 -10.47 -16.16
N ILE A 80 2.82 -9.58 -16.72
CA ILE A 80 3.29 -8.44 -17.51
C ILE A 80 3.17 -7.19 -16.65
N LYS A 81 4.33 -6.65 -16.23
CA LYS A 81 4.39 -5.49 -15.34
C LYS A 81 4.16 -4.17 -16.09
N GLN A 82 2.95 -3.97 -16.60
CA GLN A 82 2.57 -2.84 -17.42
C GLN A 82 1.06 -2.58 -17.36
N LYS A 83 0.65 -1.33 -17.64
CA LYS A 83 -0.77 -0.99 -17.82
C LYS A 83 -1.30 -1.62 -19.11
N GLY A 84 -2.51 -2.16 -19.03
CA GLY A 84 -3.25 -2.65 -20.18
C GLY A 84 -4.61 -2.01 -20.33
N HIS A 85 -5.15 -2.03 -21.55
CA HIS A 85 -6.47 -1.53 -21.89
C HIS A 85 -7.27 -2.62 -22.61
N CYS A 86 -8.50 -2.86 -22.19
CA CYS A 86 -9.40 -3.73 -22.92
C CYS A 86 -9.85 -2.99 -24.19
N ILE A 87 -9.53 -3.54 -25.36
CA ILE A 87 -9.88 -2.94 -26.66
C ILE A 87 -11.06 -3.68 -27.33
N SER A 88 -11.42 -4.86 -26.82
CA SER A 88 -12.61 -5.64 -27.19
C SER A 88 -12.93 -6.65 -26.08
N ASP A 89 -14.01 -7.43 -26.24
CA ASP A 89 -14.44 -8.45 -25.28
C ASP A 89 -13.45 -9.62 -25.13
N SER A 90 -12.50 -9.77 -26.07
CA SER A 90 -11.53 -10.87 -26.10
C SER A 90 -10.09 -10.41 -26.33
N SER A 91 -9.81 -9.10 -26.28
CA SER A 91 -8.47 -8.56 -26.56
C SER A 91 -8.08 -7.43 -25.62
N VAL A 92 -6.83 -7.47 -25.17
CA VAL A 92 -6.22 -6.46 -24.30
C VAL A 92 -4.94 -5.94 -24.95
N GLU A 93 -4.83 -4.63 -25.06
CA GLU A 93 -3.60 -3.94 -25.47
C GLU A 93 -2.71 -3.70 -24.25
N VAL A 94 -1.43 -4.08 -24.34
CA VAL A 94 -0.42 -3.84 -23.30
C VAL A 94 0.81 -3.25 -23.99
N GLY A 95 1.03 -1.94 -23.81
CA GLY A 95 2.06 -1.24 -24.56
C GLY A 95 1.74 -1.22 -26.06
N ASN A 96 2.60 -1.86 -26.86
CA ASN A 96 2.42 -1.98 -28.31
C ASN A 96 1.96 -3.38 -28.73
N GLU A 97 1.69 -4.27 -27.77
CA GLU A 97 1.28 -5.65 -28.03
C GLU A 97 -0.20 -5.84 -27.76
N VAL A 98 -0.84 -6.70 -28.55
CA VAL A 98 -2.23 -7.10 -28.37
C VAL A 98 -2.27 -8.57 -27.99
N HIS A 99 -2.86 -8.85 -26.83
CA HIS A 99 -3.08 -10.21 -26.32
C HIS A 99 -4.55 -10.59 -26.49
N THR A 100 -4.80 -11.80 -27.00
CA THR A 100 -6.14 -12.37 -27.14
C THR A 100 -6.42 -13.40 -26.04
N THR A 101 -7.66 -13.48 -25.57
CA THR A 101 -8.07 -14.40 -24.50
C THR A 101 -9.56 -14.72 -24.62
N ASP A 102 -9.96 -15.91 -24.16
CA ASP A 102 -11.36 -16.31 -24.09
C ASP A 102 -12.14 -15.56 -23.00
N ASN A 103 -11.45 -15.15 -21.93
CA ASN A 103 -12.07 -14.51 -20.77
C ASN A 103 -11.19 -13.37 -20.23
N ILE A 104 -11.82 -12.28 -19.81
CA ILE A 104 -11.17 -11.12 -19.19
C ILE A 104 -11.75 -10.92 -17.78
N LEU A 105 -10.88 -10.92 -16.76
CA LEU A 105 -11.21 -10.52 -15.40
C LEU A 105 -10.64 -9.13 -15.11
N ILE A 106 -11.52 -8.16 -14.85
CA ILE A 106 -11.14 -6.79 -14.49
C ILE A 106 -11.04 -6.67 -12.97
N SER A 107 -9.83 -6.44 -12.47
CA SER A 107 -9.52 -6.34 -11.03
C SER A 107 -8.60 -5.15 -10.70
N THR A 108 -8.85 -4.00 -11.34
CA THR A 108 -8.01 -2.78 -11.28
C THR A 108 -8.04 -2.03 -9.94
N GLY A 109 -8.90 -2.43 -9.01
CA GLY A 109 -9.04 -1.78 -7.70
C GLY A 109 -9.62 -0.37 -7.77
N THR A 110 -9.25 0.49 -6.82
CA THR A 110 -9.76 1.86 -6.65
C THR A 110 -8.63 2.87 -6.49
N LYS A 111 -8.93 4.15 -6.70
CA LYS A 111 -8.03 5.30 -6.44
C LYS A 111 -8.70 6.31 -5.50
N PRO A 112 -7.94 7.15 -4.77
CA PRO A 112 -8.52 8.24 -3.99
C PRO A 112 -9.43 9.11 -4.85
N PHE A 113 -10.60 9.46 -4.31
CA PHE A 113 -11.46 10.48 -4.88
C PHE A 113 -11.18 11.81 -4.18
N ILE A 114 -10.87 12.84 -4.97
CA ILE A 114 -10.69 14.20 -4.45
C ILE A 114 -11.98 14.98 -4.71
N PRO A 115 -12.68 15.43 -3.67
CA PRO A 115 -13.95 16.12 -3.84
C PRO A 115 -13.73 17.49 -4.52
N PRO A 116 -14.63 17.94 -5.41
CA PRO A 116 -14.50 19.19 -6.14
C PRO A 116 -14.88 20.39 -5.25
N ILE A 117 -14.08 20.63 -4.21
CA ILE A 117 -14.23 21.75 -3.27
C ILE A 117 -13.30 22.87 -3.70
N GLU A 118 -13.81 24.09 -3.79
CA GLU A 118 -12.99 25.27 -4.10
C GLU A 118 -11.84 25.42 -3.09
N GLY A 119 -10.62 25.67 -3.59
CA GLY A 119 -9.42 25.80 -2.77
C GLY A 119 -8.75 24.49 -2.34
N ILE A 120 -9.35 23.30 -2.58
CA ILE A 120 -8.73 22.02 -2.17
C ILE A 120 -7.41 21.72 -2.93
N GLY A 121 -7.28 22.24 -4.15
CA GLY A 121 -6.06 22.09 -4.96
C GLY A 121 -4.92 22.98 -4.51
N ASP A 122 -5.19 23.98 -3.68
CA ASP A 122 -4.21 24.97 -3.21
C ASP A 122 -3.56 24.57 -1.88
N VAL A 123 -3.90 23.39 -1.35
CA VAL A 123 -3.38 22.86 -0.09
C VAL A 123 -2.72 21.50 -0.30
N ASP A 124 -1.70 21.20 0.52
CA ASP A 124 -1.05 19.90 0.57
C ASP A 124 -1.95 18.89 1.31
N TYR A 125 -2.95 18.35 0.61
CA TYR A 125 -3.82 17.31 1.17
C TYR A 125 -3.16 15.93 1.14
N LEU A 126 -3.55 15.11 2.10
CA LEU A 126 -3.10 13.72 2.21
C LEU A 126 -4.21 12.76 1.77
N THR A 127 -3.84 11.69 1.10
CA THR A 127 -4.71 10.56 0.77
C THR A 127 -4.14 9.29 1.38
N HIS A 128 -4.86 8.17 1.30
CA HIS A 128 -4.29 6.88 1.71
C HIS A 128 -3.02 6.52 0.92
N GLU A 129 -2.82 7.08 -0.28
CA GLU A 129 -1.61 6.83 -1.06
C GLU A 129 -0.40 7.65 -0.60
N THR A 130 -0.62 8.81 0.02
CA THR A 130 0.45 9.75 0.40
C THR A 130 0.72 9.80 1.90
N ILE A 131 -0.26 9.49 2.74
CA ILE A 131 -0.15 9.57 4.21
C ILE A 131 0.99 8.72 4.79
N PHE A 132 1.32 7.58 4.16
CA PHE A 132 2.37 6.68 4.64
C PHE A 132 3.78 7.14 4.28
N ASN A 133 3.90 8.16 3.42
CA ASN A 133 5.18 8.68 2.92
C ASN A 133 5.59 10.01 3.59
N ILE A 134 4.85 10.45 4.61
CA ILE A 134 5.19 11.67 5.35
C ILE A 134 6.47 11.48 6.16
N GLU A 135 7.31 12.51 6.24
CA GLU A 135 8.59 12.43 6.96
C GLU A 135 8.48 12.77 8.46
N LYS A 136 7.41 13.48 8.82
CA LYS A 136 7.12 13.92 10.19
C LYS A 136 5.64 13.74 10.50
N ILE A 137 5.36 13.59 11.79
CA ILE A 137 3.99 13.66 12.30
C ILE A 137 3.50 15.10 12.07
N PRO A 138 2.32 15.30 11.44
CA PRO A 138 1.77 16.62 11.19
C PRO A 138 1.40 17.35 12.50
#